data_AF-A0A524K0Q7-F1
#
_entry.id   AF-A0A524K0Q7-F1
#
_cell.length_a   1.000
_cell.length_b   1.000
_cell.length_c   1.000
_cell.angle_alpha   90.00
_cell.angle_beta   90.00
_cell.angle_gamma   90.00
#
_symmetry.space_group_name_H-M   'P 1'
#
loop_
_entity.id
_entity.type
_entity.pdbx_description
1 polymer ?
#
loop_
_entity_poly.entity_id
_entity_poly.type
_entity_poly.pdbx_seq_one_letter_code
_entity_poly.pdbx_strand_id
1 'polypeptide(L)'
;MKKTIFVIFLIFIFAMTAFAGVEWRARTLTQAAAKGQSNTIVMQVFAAAGNVKQVFESVAYENEMFKKDSYWLFKADDSSLYLVNPTEKTYSRLPLNAMMQMAGVVGKLVKIKIKNPVLNSEKLGMETILGLPCQHSKLLIEYDMEVKIAIIKSKSHEKIEKEVWSTPKFKGMAEMAEAFRFRDFKTGMEDLDNLIEAQIKAEAGLGFPLKMVTVVTSIGKKGNAKEKSRTTMEVLSLGSKNFPASFFEIPADFEEKPLGFGGEGEE
;
A
#
# COMPACT_ATOMS: atom_id res chain seq x y z
N MET A 1 17.10 -48.73 -53.97
CA MET A 1 15.90 -47.96 -53.56
C MET A 1 15.42 -48.47 -52.20
N LYS A 2 15.55 -47.67 -51.14
CA LYS A 2 14.74 -47.72 -49.90
C LYS A 2 15.14 -46.49 -49.07
N LYS A 3 14.27 -45.49 -49.05
CA LYS A 3 14.40 -44.26 -48.24
C LYS A 3 13.86 -44.58 -46.85
N THR A 4 14.69 -44.52 -45.82
CA THR A 4 14.22 -44.58 -44.43
C THR A 4 14.26 -43.17 -43.87
N ILE A 5 13.08 -42.61 -43.69
CA ILE A 5 12.83 -41.30 -43.07
C ILE A 5 13.09 -41.45 -41.56
N PHE A 6 14.07 -40.74 -41.03
CA PHE A 6 14.28 -40.60 -39.59
C PHE A 6 13.55 -39.32 -39.13
N VAL A 7 12.38 -39.48 -38.52
CA VAL A 7 11.63 -38.38 -37.89
C VAL A 7 12.26 -38.10 -36.52
N ILE A 8 12.92 -36.95 -36.40
CA ILE A 8 13.37 -36.41 -35.12
C ILE A 8 12.16 -35.73 -34.46
N PHE A 9 11.62 -36.34 -33.41
CA PHE A 9 10.61 -35.72 -32.55
C PHE A 9 11.34 -34.82 -31.53
N LEU A 10 11.51 -33.55 -31.88
CA LEU A 10 12.07 -32.54 -30.99
C LEU A 10 10.95 -32.04 -30.06
N ILE A 11 10.81 -32.66 -28.89
CA ILE A 11 9.90 -32.17 -27.84
C ILE A 11 10.56 -30.94 -27.20
N PHE A 12 10.21 -29.75 -27.69
CA PHE A 12 10.42 -28.51 -26.94
C PHE A 12 9.47 -28.52 -25.74
N ILE A 13 9.94 -29.03 -24.61
CA ILE A 13 9.36 -28.68 -23.32
C ILE A 13 9.75 -27.22 -23.11
N PHE A 14 8.91 -26.28 -23.55
CA PHE A 14 8.92 -24.95 -22.97
C PHE A 14 8.61 -25.16 -21.49
N ALA A 15 9.66 -25.15 -20.67
CA ALA A 15 9.51 -24.92 -19.25
C ALA A 15 8.96 -23.49 -19.14
N MET A 16 7.63 -23.36 -19.27
CA MET A 16 6.94 -22.18 -18.80
C MET A 16 7.35 -22.12 -17.34
N THR A 17 8.25 -21.18 -17.03
CA THR A 17 8.54 -20.83 -15.66
C THR A 17 7.19 -20.42 -15.09
N ALA A 18 6.55 -21.33 -14.37
CA ALA A 18 5.34 -21.05 -13.66
C ALA A 18 5.74 -19.98 -12.65
N PHE A 19 5.45 -18.72 -12.98
CA PHE A 19 5.66 -17.60 -12.09
C PHE A 19 4.67 -17.83 -10.94
N ALA A 20 5.21 -18.37 -9.84
CA ALA A 20 4.43 -18.57 -8.64
C ALA A 20 4.12 -17.20 -8.05
N GLY A 21 2.86 -16.83 -8.10
CA GLY A 21 2.38 -15.70 -7.33
C GLY A 21 2.60 -15.94 -5.84
N VAL A 22 2.41 -14.88 -5.05
CA VAL A 22 2.55 -14.93 -3.61
C VAL A 22 1.24 -14.63 -2.92
N GLU A 23 1.13 -15.10 -1.69
CA GLU A 23 0.07 -14.69 -0.78
C GLU A 23 0.65 -14.39 0.60
N TRP A 24 -0.01 -13.50 1.34
CA TRP A 24 0.31 -13.26 2.73
C TRP A 24 -0.90 -12.75 3.49
N ARG A 25 -0.95 -13.08 4.77
CA ARG A 25 -1.93 -12.54 5.69
C ARG A 25 -1.30 -11.45 6.52
N ALA A 26 -1.95 -10.30 6.67
CA ALA A 26 -1.44 -9.21 7.48
C ALA A 26 -2.51 -8.66 8.42
N ARG A 27 -2.07 -8.19 9.59
CA ARG A 27 -2.89 -7.45 10.55
C ARG A 27 -2.32 -6.05 10.71
N THR A 28 -3.18 -5.05 10.60
CA THR A 28 -2.88 -3.65 10.90
C THR A 28 -3.68 -3.21 12.11
N LEU A 29 -3.02 -2.68 13.13
CA LEU A 29 -3.62 -2.05 14.30
C LEU A 29 -3.24 -0.57 14.31
N THR A 30 -4.24 0.31 14.28
CA THR A 30 -4.06 1.76 14.40
C THR A 30 -4.66 2.23 15.71
N GLN A 31 -3.88 2.93 16.53
CA GLN A 31 -4.29 3.48 17.83
C GLN A 31 -4.09 4.99 17.81
N ALA A 32 -5.19 5.75 17.97
CA ALA A 32 -5.14 7.21 18.10
C ALA A 32 -5.29 7.60 19.58
N ALA A 33 -4.22 8.10 20.20
CA ALA A 33 -4.17 8.37 21.64
C ALA A 33 -5.22 9.39 22.09
N ALA A 34 -5.52 10.40 21.25
CA ALA A 34 -6.43 11.49 21.59
C ALA A 34 -7.90 11.07 21.70
N LYS A 35 -8.31 9.97 21.06
CA LYS A 35 -9.72 9.52 21.02
C LYS A 35 -9.96 8.18 21.71
N GLY A 36 -8.91 7.53 22.22
CA GLY A 36 -9.00 6.15 22.72
C GLY A 36 -9.48 5.14 21.66
N GLN A 37 -9.45 5.54 20.39
CA GLN A 37 -9.94 4.73 19.28
C GLN A 37 -8.82 3.82 18.77
N SER A 38 -9.14 2.54 18.60
CA SER A 38 -8.25 1.56 17.98
C SER A 38 -8.95 0.83 16.84
N ASN A 39 -8.45 0.94 15.61
CA ASN A 39 -8.96 0.19 14.47
C ASN A 39 -8.05 -1.00 14.17
N THR A 40 -8.62 -2.19 14.02
CA THR A 40 -7.89 -3.39 13.58
C THR A 40 -8.44 -3.85 12.24
N ILE A 41 -7.54 -4.08 11.28
CA ILE A 41 -7.86 -4.64 9.97
C ILE A 41 -7.00 -5.90 9.78
N VAL A 42 -7.63 -7.01 9.43
CA VAL A 42 -6.95 -8.23 8.98
C VAL A 42 -7.28 -8.44 7.51
N MET A 43 -6.23 -8.63 6.72
CA MET A 43 -6.36 -8.80 5.28
C MET A 43 -5.55 -10.01 4.79
N GLN A 44 -6.08 -10.68 3.78
CA GLN A 44 -5.34 -11.65 2.99
C GLN A 44 -5.02 -11.00 1.63
N VAL A 45 -3.73 -10.97 1.29
CA VAL A 45 -3.24 -10.35 0.07
C VAL A 45 -2.68 -11.42 -0.85
N PHE A 46 -2.97 -11.26 -2.14
CA PHE A 46 -2.48 -12.10 -3.23
C PHE A 46 -1.84 -11.20 -4.28
N ALA A 47 -0.69 -11.57 -4.81
CA ALA A 47 -0.05 -10.86 -5.91
C ALA A 47 0.52 -11.84 -6.94
N ALA A 48 0.27 -11.57 -8.21
CA ALA A 48 0.84 -12.33 -9.32
C ALA A 48 0.82 -11.49 -10.60
N ALA A 49 1.91 -11.53 -11.36
CA ALA A 49 2.01 -10.87 -12.67
C ALA A 49 1.59 -9.39 -12.65
N GLY A 50 1.91 -8.68 -11.57
CA GLY A 50 1.62 -7.26 -11.38
C GLY A 50 0.27 -6.96 -10.73
N ASN A 51 -0.70 -7.89 -10.78
CA ASN A 51 -2.01 -7.72 -10.18
C ASN A 51 -1.96 -7.96 -8.67
N VAL A 52 -2.82 -7.28 -7.91
CA VAL A 52 -2.89 -7.43 -6.45
C VAL A 52 -4.35 -7.53 -6.02
N LYS A 53 -4.68 -8.53 -5.20
CA LYS A 53 -5.99 -8.67 -4.58
C LYS A 53 -5.84 -8.65 -3.06
N GLN A 54 -6.54 -7.76 -2.37
CA GLN A 54 -6.51 -7.60 -0.92
C GLN A 54 -7.91 -7.83 -0.35
N VAL A 55 -8.15 -9.00 0.24
CA VAL A 55 -9.44 -9.37 0.84
C VAL A 55 -9.45 -8.95 2.30
N PHE A 56 -10.46 -8.21 2.73
CA PHE A 56 -10.61 -7.77 4.12
C PHE A 56 -11.35 -8.83 4.93
N GLU A 57 -10.62 -9.70 5.62
CA GLU A 57 -11.21 -10.78 6.43
C GLU A 57 -11.88 -10.25 7.70
N SER A 58 -11.37 -9.16 8.26
CA SER A 58 -11.91 -8.52 9.45
C SER A 58 -11.57 -7.04 9.46
N VAL A 59 -12.56 -6.21 9.75
CA VAL A 59 -12.42 -4.75 9.89
C VAL A 59 -13.20 -4.35 11.15
N ALA A 60 -12.52 -3.77 12.13
CA ALA A 60 -13.18 -3.37 13.38
C ALA A 60 -14.14 -2.19 13.18
N TYR A 61 -13.80 -1.27 12.26
CA TYR A 61 -14.65 -0.14 11.87
C TYR A 61 -14.78 -0.08 10.36
N GLU A 62 -15.93 -0.52 9.85
CA GLU A 62 -16.21 -0.56 8.43
C GLU A 62 -16.52 0.84 7.84
N ASN A 63 -16.18 1.01 6.57
CA ASN A 63 -16.60 2.13 5.73
C ASN A 63 -16.59 1.69 4.25
N GLU A 64 -16.89 2.61 3.33
CA GLU A 64 -16.94 2.29 1.89
C GLU A 64 -15.61 1.74 1.33
N MET A 65 -14.48 2.13 1.91
CA MET A 65 -13.16 1.67 1.47
C MET A 65 -12.75 0.34 2.11
N PHE A 66 -13.20 0.10 3.34
CA PHE A 66 -12.81 -1.05 4.16
C PHE A 66 -14.07 -1.70 4.73
N LYS A 67 -14.57 -2.74 4.07
CA LYS A 67 -15.72 -3.52 4.53
C LYS A 67 -15.33 -4.98 4.64
N LYS A 68 -15.77 -5.69 5.68
CA LYS A 68 -15.49 -7.12 5.78
C LYS A 68 -16.02 -7.85 4.54
N ASP A 69 -15.27 -8.84 4.07
CA ASP A 69 -15.55 -9.67 2.90
C ASP A 69 -15.56 -8.92 1.55
N SER A 70 -15.35 -7.60 1.56
CA SER A 70 -14.98 -6.84 0.36
C SER A 70 -13.50 -7.03 0.04
N TYR A 71 -13.09 -6.64 -1.16
CA TYR A 71 -11.68 -6.68 -1.53
C TYR A 71 -11.29 -5.51 -2.42
N TRP A 72 -10.03 -5.11 -2.29
CA TRP A 72 -9.37 -4.29 -3.29
C TRP A 72 -8.76 -5.20 -4.35
N LEU A 73 -8.87 -4.78 -5.61
CA LEU A 73 -8.23 -5.43 -6.74
C LEU A 73 -7.50 -4.38 -7.54
N PHE A 74 -6.17 -4.42 -7.55
CA PHE A 74 -5.37 -3.66 -8.48
C PHE A 74 -5.13 -4.50 -9.74
N LYS A 75 -5.45 -3.93 -10.91
CA LYS A 75 -5.13 -4.52 -12.20
C LYS A 75 -4.00 -3.74 -12.88
N ALA A 76 -2.97 -4.45 -13.30
CA ALA A 76 -1.77 -3.84 -13.89
C ALA A 76 -1.95 -3.40 -15.34
N ASP A 77 -2.82 -4.08 -16.09
CA ASP A 77 -3.11 -3.83 -17.50
C ASP A 77 -3.69 -2.44 -17.75
N ASP A 78 -4.51 -1.95 -16.82
CA ASP A 78 -5.16 -0.64 -16.89
C ASP A 78 -4.78 0.31 -15.75
N SER A 79 -3.89 -0.14 -14.85
CA SER A 79 -3.41 0.63 -13.69
C SER A 79 -4.54 1.22 -12.85
N SER A 80 -5.61 0.45 -12.62
CA SER A 80 -6.76 0.85 -11.81
C SER A 80 -6.85 0.04 -10.52
N LEU A 81 -7.30 0.72 -9.46
CA LEU A 81 -7.73 0.09 -8.22
C LEU A 81 -9.25 -0.10 -8.27
N TYR A 82 -9.71 -1.29 -7.96
CA TYR A 82 -11.13 -1.63 -7.90
C TYR A 82 -11.51 -1.96 -6.47
N LEU A 83 -12.60 -1.38 -6.00
CA LEU A 83 -13.21 -1.71 -4.72
C LEU A 83 -14.38 -2.62 -5.01
N VAL A 84 -14.27 -3.89 -4.67
CA VAL A 84 -15.24 -4.92 -5.04
C VAL A 84 -16.00 -5.39 -3.82
N ASN A 85 -17.32 -5.38 -3.90
CA ASN A 85 -18.23 -5.88 -2.87
C ASN A 85 -18.97 -7.12 -3.40
N PRO A 86 -18.53 -8.33 -3.03
CA PRO A 86 -19.14 -9.58 -3.50
C PRO A 86 -20.58 -9.78 -3.06
N THR A 87 -20.93 -9.28 -1.88
CA THR A 87 -22.28 -9.42 -1.30
C THR A 87 -23.31 -8.64 -2.10
N GLU A 88 -22.96 -7.42 -2.50
CA GLU A 88 -23.83 -6.56 -3.30
C GLU A 88 -23.68 -6.78 -4.81
N LYS A 89 -22.67 -7.57 -5.23
CA LYS A 89 -22.26 -7.75 -6.63
C LYS A 89 -21.98 -6.43 -7.32
N THR A 90 -21.23 -5.56 -6.64
CA THR A 90 -20.87 -4.24 -7.14
C THR A 90 -19.37 -4.03 -7.10
N TYR A 91 -18.89 -3.10 -7.93
CA TYR A 91 -17.54 -2.58 -7.81
C TYR A 91 -17.47 -1.10 -8.13
N SER A 92 -16.47 -0.41 -7.61
CA SER A 92 -16.11 0.94 -8.03
C SER A 92 -14.71 0.94 -8.59
N ARG A 93 -14.50 1.61 -9.72
CA ARG A 93 -13.20 1.74 -10.36
C ARG A 93 -12.55 3.07 -10.00
N LEU A 94 -11.30 3.01 -9.60
CA LEU A 94 -10.47 4.16 -9.26
C LEU A 94 -9.16 4.11 -10.05
N PRO A 95 -9.13 4.71 -11.25
CA PRO A 95 -7.91 4.80 -12.05
C PRO A 95 -6.80 5.56 -11.31
N LEU A 96 -5.54 5.08 -11.38
CA LEU A 96 -4.42 5.76 -10.70
C LEU A 96 -4.22 7.20 -11.19
N ASN A 97 -4.41 7.45 -12.49
CA ASN A 97 -4.34 8.80 -13.04
C ASN A 97 -5.44 9.72 -12.47
N ALA A 98 -6.65 9.21 -12.22
CA ALA A 98 -7.73 9.97 -11.59
C ALA A 98 -7.39 10.32 -10.14
N MET A 99 -6.78 9.39 -9.38
CA MET A 99 -6.26 9.68 -8.04
C MET A 99 -5.21 10.78 -8.05
N MET A 100 -4.27 10.72 -9.01
CA MET A 100 -3.22 11.75 -9.16
C MET A 100 -3.81 13.11 -9.55
N GLN A 101 -4.78 13.15 -10.46
CA GLN A 101 -5.47 14.38 -10.83
C GLN A 101 -6.21 14.98 -9.63
N MET A 102 -6.88 14.14 -8.84
CA MET A 102 -7.55 14.56 -7.61
C MET A 102 -6.55 15.15 -6.61
N ALA A 103 -5.42 14.48 -6.39
CA ALA A 103 -4.34 15.00 -5.55
C ALA A 103 -3.82 16.36 -6.05
N GLY A 104 -3.65 16.52 -7.37
CA GLY A 104 -3.25 17.79 -7.98
C GLY A 104 -4.28 18.92 -7.82
N VAL A 105 -5.58 18.61 -7.92
CA VAL A 105 -6.67 19.59 -7.66
C VAL A 105 -6.67 20.00 -6.19
N VAL A 106 -6.57 19.04 -5.27
CA VAL A 106 -6.46 19.32 -3.83
C VAL A 106 -5.21 20.15 -3.54
N GLY A 107 -4.07 19.86 -4.18
CA GLY A 107 -2.84 20.63 -4.05
C GLY A 107 -2.96 22.09 -4.51
N LYS A 108 -3.89 22.42 -5.41
CA LYS A 108 -4.18 23.83 -5.78
C LYS A 108 -4.95 24.57 -4.69
N LEU A 109 -5.80 23.86 -3.93
CA LEU A 109 -6.61 24.43 -2.84
C LEU A 109 -5.83 24.49 -1.52
N VAL A 110 -4.92 23.54 -1.33
CA VAL A 110 -4.11 23.37 -0.11
C VAL A 110 -2.66 23.66 -0.45
N LYS A 111 -2.14 24.80 0.04
CA LYS A 111 -0.70 25.08 -0.02
C LYS A 111 -0.03 24.47 1.20
N ILE A 112 0.73 23.39 0.98
CA ILE A 112 1.61 22.81 1.98
C ILE A 112 3.02 23.36 1.76
N LYS A 113 3.66 23.81 2.83
CA LYS A 113 5.08 24.14 2.85
C LYS A 113 5.75 23.30 3.93
N ILE A 114 6.81 22.60 3.55
CA ILE A 114 7.63 21.82 4.49
C ILE A 114 8.89 22.61 4.77
N LYS A 115 9.26 22.72 6.04
CA LYS A 115 10.49 23.39 6.47
C LYS A 115 11.29 22.47 7.38
N ASN A 116 12.60 22.68 7.36
CA ASN A 116 13.54 22.00 8.23
C ASN A 116 13.38 20.46 8.22
N PRO A 117 13.26 19.80 7.05
CA PRO A 117 13.12 18.35 7.03
C PRO A 117 14.40 17.70 7.55
N VAL A 118 14.25 16.82 8.54
CA VAL A 118 15.29 15.96 9.06
C VAL A 118 14.90 14.53 8.72
N LEU A 119 15.80 13.81 8.06
CA LEU A 119 15.63 12.40 7.76
C LEU A 119 16.86 11.65 8.25
N ASN A 120 16.65 10.73 9.19
CA ASN A 120 17.70 9.86 9.70
C ASN A 120 17.26 8.41 9.55
N SER A 121 18.12 7.56 9.01
CA SER A 121 17.89 6.12 8.90
C SER A 121 19.02 5.37 9.57
N GLU A 122 18.67 4.37 10.37
CA GLU A 122 19.60 3.53 11.12
C GLU A 122 19.22 2.06 10.95
N LYS A 123 20.24 1.20 10.79
CA LYS A 123 20.09 -0.25 10.86
C LYS A 123 20.30 -0.69 12.30
N LEU A 124 19.27 -1.26 12.92
CA LEU A 124 19.29 -1.65 14.34
C LEU A 124 19.79 -3.08 14.55
N GLY A 125 19.73 -3.93 13.53
CA GLY A 125 20.27 -5.29 13.60
C GLY A 125 19.53 -6.27 12.71
N MET A 126 19.84 -7.55 12.91
CA MET A 126 19.18 -8.66 12.23
C MET A 126 18.27 -9.40 13.21
N GLU A 127 17.06 -9.70 12.78
CA GLU A 127 16.07 -10.48 13.53
C GLU A 127 15.43 -11.54 12.63
N THR A 128 14.73 -12.50 13.21
CA THR A 128 14.00 -13.52 12.46
C THR A 128 12.49 -13.35 12.65
N ILE A 129 11.75 -13.16 11.57
CA ILE A 129 10.28 -13.08 11.57
C ILE A 129 9.76 -14.13 10.59
N LEU A 130 8.82 -14.97 11.06
CA LEU A 130 8.26 -16.09 10.27
C LEU A 130 9.34 -17.01 9.65
N GLY A 131 10.45 -17.22 10.36
CA GLY A 131 11.57 -18.03 9.89
C GLY A 131 12.45 -17.37 8.82
N LEU A 132 12.17 -16.12 8.45
CA LEU A 132 12.96 -15.36 7.48
C LEU A 132 13.89 -14.36 8.19
N PRO A 133 15.14 -14.21 7.73
CA PRO A 133 16.03 -13.18 8.23
C PRO A 133 15.53 -11.80 7.78
N CYS A 134 15.41 -10.90 8.73
CA CYS A 134 14.95 -9.53 8.56
C CYS A 134 16.01 -8.55 9.03
N GLN A 135 16.24 -7.51 8.23
CA GLN A 135 16.94 -6.31 8.67
C GLN A 135 15.94 -5.44 9.44
N HIS A 136 16.17 -5.23 10.73
CA HIS A 136 15.47 -4.21 11.52
C HIS A 136 16.13 -2.85 11.24
N SER A 137 15.32 -1.89 10.81
CA SER A 137 15.75 -0.52 10.54
C SER A 137 14.79 0.46 11.20
N LYS A 138 15.31 1.61 11.62
CA LYS A 138 14.54 2.75 12.10
C LYS A 138 14.73 3.92 11.15
N LEU A 139 13.64 4.59 10.83
CA LEU A 139 13.58 5.82 10.05
C LEU A 139 12.90 6.89 10.91
N LEU A 140 13.59 8.01 11.11
CA LEU A 140 13.06 9.20 11.72
C LEU A 140 12.88 10.26 10.64
N ILE A 141 11.67 10.81 10.54
CA ILE A 141 11.35 11.96 9.72
C ILE A 141 10.79 13.04 10.65
N GLU A 142 11.41 14.21 10.69
CA GLU A 142 10.92 15.39 11.41
C GLU A 142 10.83 16.57 10.46
N TYR A 143 9.79 17.39 10.56
CA TYR A 143 9.67 18.61 9.77
C TYR A 143 8.64 19.56 10.37
N ASP A 144 8.76 20.85 10.03
CA ASP A 144 7.72 21.83 10.30
C ASP A 144 6.81 21.94 9.08
N MET A 145 5.51 21.75 9.29
CA MET A 145 4.49 21.85 8.26
C MET A 145 3.72 23.16 8.41
N GLU A 146 3.63 23.92 7.32
CA GLU A 146 2.68 25.04 7.22
C GLU A 146 1.63 24.70 6.18
N VAL A 147 0.38 24.58 6.63
CA VAL A 147 -0.77 24.31 5.74
C VAL A 147 -1.59 25.57 5.61
N LYS A 148 -1.88 25.98 4.38
CA LYS A 148 -2.82 27.05 4.08
C LYS A 148 -3.97 26.52 3.23
N ILE A 149 -5.17 26.52 3.81
CA ILE A 149 -6.43 26.17 3.14
C ILE A 149 -7.26 27.45 3.10
N ALA A 150 -7.36 28.07 1.93
CA ALA A 150 -8.01 29.38 1.75
C ALA A 150 -7.52 30.44 2.79
N ILE A 151 -8.37 30.81 3.76
CA ILE A 151 -8.11 31.82 4.80
C ILE A 151 -7.42 31.20 6.04
N ILE A 152 -7.56 29.89 6.25
CA ILE A 152 -7.05 29.19 7.42
C ILE A 152 -5.57 28.86 7.23
N LYS A 153 -4.74 29.25 8.20
CA LYS A 153 -3.32 28.89 8.27
C LYS A 153 -3.07 28.03 9.50
N SER A 154 -2.64 26.80 9.30
CA SER A 154 -2.14 25.94 10.36
C SER A 154 -0.62 25.85 10.29
N LYS A 155 0.01 25.70 11.45
CA LYS A 155 1.40 25.25 11.53
C LYS A 155 1.51 24.15 12.58
N SER A 156 2.26 23.13 12.27
CA SER A 156 2.58 22.03 13.17
C SER A 156 4.03 21.61 12.99
N HIS A 157 4.58 21.00 14.03
CA HIS A 157 5.80 20.22 13.95
C HIS A 157 5.41 18.74 13.90
N GLU A 158 5.84 18.05 12.87
CA GLU A 158 5.54 16.65 12.62
C GLU A 158 6.78 15.80 12.91
N LYS A 159 6.59 14.72 13.68
CA LYS A 159 7.59 13.69 13.93
C LYS A 159 7.02 12.33 13.60
N ILE A 160 7.68 11.62 12.69
CA ILE A 160 7.35 10.27 12.26
C ILE A 160 8.52 9.37 12.61
N GLU A 161 8.27 8.42 13.51
CA GLU A 161 9.21 7.33 13.81
C GLU A 161 8.66 6.05 13.18
N LYS A 162 9.39 5.48 12.23
CA LYS A 162 9.03 4.25 11.54
C LYS A 162 10.10 3.19 11.79
N GLU A 163 9.72 2.08 12.37
CA GLU A 163 10.54 0.88 12.44
C GLU A 163 10.02 -0.16 11.46
N VAL A 164 10.94 -0.80 10.75
CA VAL A 164 10.64 -1.77 9.70
C VAL A 164 11.53 -3.00 9.85
N TRP A 165 10.92 -4.17 9.78
CA TRP A 165 11.62 -5.45 9.66
C TRP A 165 11.36 -6.00 8.27
N SER A 166 12.36 -5.89 7.39
CA SER A 166 12.21 -6.29 5.98
C SER A 166 13.13 -7.43 5.62
N THR A 167 12.68 -8.30 4.72
CA THR A 167 13.44 -9.42 4.20
C THR A 167 13.55 -9.38 2.68
N PRO A 168 14.73 -9.62 2.09
CA PRO A 168 14.87 -9.79 0.65
C PRO A 168 14.47 -11.21 0.19
N LYS A 169 14.17 -12.13 1.11
CA LYS A 169 13.91 -13.55 0.80
C LYS A 169 12.48 -13.81 0.32
N PHE A 170 11.55 -12.91 0.61
CA PHE A 170 10.18 -13.01 0.11
C PHE A 170 9.98 -12.11 -1.11
N LYS A 171 9.52 -12.69 -2.21
CA LYS A 171 9.42 -12.02 -3.52
C LYS A 171 8.15 -11.20 -3.72
N GLY A 172 7.37 -10.91 -2.66
CA GLY A 172 6.10 -10.21 -2.81
C GLY A 172 6.21 -8.87 -3.53
N MET A 173 7.29 -8.10 -3.32
CA MET A 173 7.51 -6.86 -4.06
C MET A 173 7.75 -7.04 -5.56
N ALA A 174 8.26 -8.20 -5.99
CA ALA A 174 8.52 -8.49 -7.39
C ALA A 174 7.26 -8.94 -8.15
N GLU A 175 6.27 -9.50 -7.44
CA GLU A 175 4.99 -9.93 -8.02
C GLU A 175 3.98 -8.77 -8.20
N MET A 176 4.24 -7.62 -7.58
CA MET A 176 3.39 -6.43 -7.64
C MET A 176 3.88 -5.45 -8.71
N ALA A 177 2.95 -4.81 -9.43
CA ALA A 177 3.29 -3.77 -10.39
C ALA A 177 3.97 -2.57 -9.71
N GLU A 178 4.88 -1.91 -10.41
CA GLU A 178 5.52 -0.67 -9.93
C GLU A 178 4.53 0.42 -9.55
N ALA A 179 3.50 0.62 -10.38
CA ALA A 179 2.45 1.58 -10.15
C ALA A 179 1.70 1.32 -8.82
N PHE A 180 1.49 0.05 -8.46
CA PHE A 180 0.88 -0.33 -7.18
C PHE A 180 1.82 -0.12 -5.98
N ARG A 181 3.14 -0.21 -6.20
CA ARG A 181 4.14 0.05 -5.15
C ARG A 181 4.30 1.54 -4.85
N PHE A 182 3.56 2.42 -5.55
CA PHE A 182 3.56 3.88 -5.42
C PHE A 182 4.96 4.53 -5.51
N ARG A 183 5.91 3.89 -6.20
CA ARG A 183 7.30 4.40 -6.28
C ARG A 183 7.45 5.68 -7.10
N ASP A 184 6.55 5.88 -8.06
CA ASP A 184 6.53 7.05 -8.93
C ASP A 184 5.41 8.04 -8.54
N PHE A 185 4.84 7.90 -7.34
CA PHE A 185 3.78 8.78 -6.89
C PHE A 185 4.32 10.19 -6.63
N LYS A 186 3.72 11.17 -7.31
CA LYS A 186 3.96 12.60 -7.10
C LYS A 186 2.63 13.25 -6.71
N THR A 187 2.64 13.97 -5.61
CA THR A 187 1.52 14.76 -5.08
C THR A 187 1.32 16.06 -5.84
N GLY A 188 2.32 16.50 -6.60
CA GLY A 188 2.33 17.80 -7.27
C GLY A 188 2.72 18.96 -6.33
N MET A 189 3.12 18.65 -5.09
CA MET A 189 3.65 19.59 -4.12
C MET A 189 5.14 19.32 -3.93
N GLU A 190 5.99 20.15 -4.52
CA GLU A 190 7.46 19.95 -4.60
C GLU A 190 8.09 19.57 -3.25
N ASP A 191 7.80 20.33 -2.19
CA ASP A 191 8.30 20.07 -0.84
C ASP A 191 7.95 18.67 -0.32
N LEU A 192 6.70 18.23 -0.55
CA LEU A 192 6.23 16.91 -0.12
C LEU A 192 6.79 15.81 -1.01
N ASP A 193 6.88 16.03 -2.32
CA ASP A 193 7.44 15.09 -3.28
C ASP A 193 8.93 14.82 -3.01
N ASN A 194 9.69 15.86 -2.63
CA ASN A 194 11.08 15.73 -2.22
C ASN A 194 11.22 14.89 -0.94
N LEU A 195 10.32 15.08 0.04
CA LEU A 195 10.32 14.30 1.27
C LEU A 195 9.97 12.83 1.01
N ILE A 196 8.96 12.56 0.17
CA ILE A 196 8.57 11.21 -0.25
C ILE A 196 9.74 10.51 -0.96
N GLU A 197 10.42 11.21 -1.88
CA GLU A 197 11.56 10.65 -2.61
C GLU A 197 12.73 10.32 -1.67
N ALA A 198 13.04 11.21 -0.72
CA ALA A 198 14.07 10.96 0.28
C ALA A 198 13.74 9.74 1.16
N GLN A 199 12.47 9.58 1.54
CA GLN A 199 11.99 8.40 2.26
C GLN A 199 12.13 7.12 1.43
N ILE A 200 11.65 7.13 0.17
CA ILE A 200 11.76 5.98 -0.73
C ILE A 200 13.22 5.54 -0.89
N LYS A 201 14.13 6.51 -1.03
CA LYS A 201 15.57 6.25 -1.14
C LYS A 201 16.14 5.64 0.14
N ALA A 202 15.73 6.11 1.31
CA ALA A 202 16.17 5.55 2.59
C ALA A 202 15.69 4.09 2.81
N GLU A 203 14.54 3.73 2.23
CA GLU A 203 13.95 2.39 2.32
C GLU A 203 14.32 1.48 1.14
N ALA A 204 15.05 2.01 0.15
CA ALA A 204 15.44 1.27 -1.03
C ALA A 204 16.31 0.06 -0.66
N GLY A 205 15.96 -1.10 -1.22
CA GLY A 205 16.72 -2.34 -1.03
C GLY A 205 16.46 -3.08 0.29
N LEU A 206 15.61 -2.58 1.19
CA LEU A 206 15.26 -3.29 2.43
C LEU A 206 14.51 -4.62 2.16
N GLY A 207 13.85 -4.75 1.02
CA GLY A 207 13.06 -5.92 0.65
C GLY A 207 11.59 -5.79 1.06
N PHE A 208 10.94 -6.93 1.29
CA PHE A 208 9.52 -6.97 1.67
C PHE A 208 9.35 -6.81 3.19
N PRO A 209 8.53 -5.87 3.67
CA PRO A 209 8.32 -5.66 5.10
C PRO A 209 7.44 -6.77 5.71
N LEU A 210 7.92 -7.42 6.77
CA LEU A 210 7.15 -8.39 7.56
C LEU A 210 6.55 -7.78 8.82
N LYS A 211 7.13 -6.69 9.31
CA LYS A 211 6.59 -5.90 10.41
C LYS A 211 6.91 -4.43 10.19
N MET A 212 5.97 -3.56 10.53
CA MET A 212 6.16 -2.12 10.57
C MET A 212 5.51 -1.55 11.82
N VAL A 213 6.19 -0.61 12.47
CA VAL A 213 5.64 0.20 13.55
C VAL A 213 5.87 1.66 13.18
N THR A 214 4.80 2.40 12.95
CA THR A 214 4.85 3.83 12.67
C THR A 214 4.22 4.59 13.82
N VAL A 215 4.94 5.56 14.37
CA VAL A 215 4.43 6.51 15.36
C VAL A 215 4.48 7.89 14.74
N VAL A 216 3.31 8.52 14.60
CA VAL A 216 3.19 9.91 14.14
C VAL A 216 2.83 10.78 15.33
N THR A 217 3.59 11.85 15.53
CA THR A 217 3.34 12.88 16.54
C THR A 217 3.23 14.23 15.85
N SER A 218 2.04 14.82 15.87
CA SER A 218 1.80 16.19 15.41
C SER A 218 1.71 17.13 16.60
N ILE A 219 2.50 18.21 16.58
CA ILE A 219 2.54 19.24 17.62
C ILE A 219 2.07 20.57 17.05
N GLY A 220 0.89 21.04 17.46
CA GLY A 220 0.35 22.33 17.01
C GLY A 220 1.04 23.55 17.64
N LYS A 221 0.86 24.73 17.03
CA LYS A 221 1.42 26.05 17.44
C LYS A 221 1.40 26.42 18.92
N LYS A 222 0.43 25.92 19.70
CA LYS A 222 0.28 26.25 21.14
C LYS A 222 0.88 25.19 22.07
N GLY A 223 1.60 24.20 21.55
CA GLY A 223 2.20 23.10 22.32
C GLY A 223 1.20 22.07 22.89
N ASN A 224 -0.10 22.37 22.84
CA ASN A 224 -1.16 21.61 23.54
C ASN A 224 -1.84 20.53 22.70
N ALA A 225 -1.70 20.54 21.37
CA ALA A 225 -2.23 19.47 20.53
C ALA A 225 -1.08 18.51 20.19
N LYS A 226 -0.98 17.41 20.94
CA LYS A 226 -0.16 16.23 20.61
C LYS A 226 -1.09 15.17 20.08
N GLU A 227 -1.36 15.18 18.77
CA GLU A 227 -2.00 14.01 18.18
C GLU A 227 -0.91 12.95 18.01
N LYS A 228 -1.02 11.88 18.80
CA LYS A 228 -0.15 10.72 18.69
C LYS A 228 -0.93 9.55 18.13
N SER A 229 -0.51 9.10 16.96
CA SER A 229 -1.01 7.91 16.28
C SER A 229 0.08 6.84 16.31
N ARG A 230 -0.29 5.59 16.59
CA ARG A 230 0.58 4.43 16.42
C ARG A 230 -0.10 3.43 15.50
N THR A 231 0.56 3.07 14.42
CA THR A 231 0.13 2.02 13.51
C THR A 231 1.15 0.89 13.52
N THR A 232 0.69 -0.33 13.77
CA THR A 232 1.49 -1.54 13.71
C THR A 232 0.93 -2.44 12.61
N MET A 233 1.75 -2.80 11.63
CA MET A 233 1.46 -3.81 10.62
C MET A 233 2.31 -5.04 10.89
N GLU A 234 1.71 -6.22 10.92
CA GLU A 234 2.38 -7.51 11.10
C GLU A 234 1.90 -8.50 10.06
N VAL A 235 2.83 -9.12 9.35
CA VAL A 235 2.56 -10.28 8.50
C VAL A 235 2.44 -11.51 9.40
N LEU A 236 1.33 -12.22 9.28
CA LEU A 236 0.96 -13.38 10.09
C LEU A 236 1.33 -14.69 9.39
N SER A 237 1.28 -14.72 8.06
CA SER A 237 1.65 -15.88 7.25
C SER A 237 2.10 -15.46 5.86
N LEU A 238 2.90 -16.31 5.21
CA LEU A 238 3.41 -16.14 3.86
C LEU A 238 3.16 -17.45 3.07
N GLY A 239 2.90 -17.33 1.79
CA GLY A 239 2.71 -18.46 0.89
C GLY A 239 3.15 -18.13 -0.54
N SER A 240 3.32 -19.18 -1.35
CA SER A 240 3.57 -19.06 -2.78
C SER A 240 2.69 -20.07 -3.50
N LYS A 241 1.96 -19.60 -4.51
CA LYS A 241 0.95 -20.39 -5.22
C LYS A 241 0.76 -19.84 -6.62
N ASN A 242 0.48 -20.73 -7.57
CA ASN A 242 0.04 -20.33 -8.90
C ASN A 242 -1.43 -19.91 -8.84
N PHE A 243 -1.71 -18.67 -9.22
CA PHE A 243 -3.06 -18.14 -9.35
C PHE A 243 -3.44 -18.11 -10.84
N PRO A 244 -4.61 -18.66 -11.23
CA PRO A 244 -5.10 -18.46 -12.59
C PRO A 244 -5.44 -16.99 -12.81
N ALA A 245 -5.32 -16.49 -14.04
CA ALA A 245 -5.62 -15.09 -14.36
C ALA A 245 -7.05 -14.68 -13.92
N SER A 246 -8.02 -15.60 -14.06
CA SER A 246 -9.41 -15.41 -13.61
C SER A 246 -9.57 -15.12 -12.12
N PHE A 247 -8.56 -15.40 -11.28
CA PHE A 247 -8.59 -15.05 -9.87
C PHE A 247 -8.54 -13.54 -9.61
N PHE A 248 -7.96 -12.80 -10.55
CA PHE A 248 -7.80 -11.34 -10.55
C PHE A 248 -8.80 -10.65 -11.49
N GLU A 249 -9.86 -11.34 -11.88
CA GLU A 249 -10.97 -10.76 -12.63
C GLU A 249 -12.15 -10.44 -11.71
N ILE A 250 -12.84 -9.35 -12.04
CA ILE A 250 -14.15 -9.05 -11.45
C ILE A 250 -15.17 -9.94 -12.16
N PRO A 251 -16.06 -10.65 -11.43
CA PRO A 251 -17.07 -11.47 -12.07
C PRO A 251 -17.99 -10.65 -12.99
N ALA A 252 -18.35 -11.23 -14.14
CA ALA A 252 -19.08 -10.52 -15.19
C ALA A 252 -20.50 -10.08 -14.79
N ASP A 253 -21.06 -10.64 -13.72
CA ASP A 253 -22.37 -10.29 -13.17
C ASP A 253 -22.32 -9.15 -12.14
N PHE A 254 -21.17 -8.48 -11.98
CA PHE A 254 -21.02 -7.36 -11.07
C PHE A 254 -21.29 -6.03 -11.77
N GLU A 255 -21.98 -5.13 -11.09
CA GLU A 255 -22.32 -3.80 -11.57
C GLU A 255 -21.29 -2.75 -11.13
N GLU A 256 -20.85 -1.91 -12.06
CA GLU A 256 -20.02 -0.75 -11.69
C GLU A 256 -20.88 0.34 -11.04
N LYS A 257 -20.44 0.83 -9.87
CA LYS A 257 -21.04 1.96 -9.17
C LYS A 257 -20.03 3.08 -8.98
N PRO A 258 -20.45 4.35 -9.08
CA PRO A 258 -19.59 5.48 -8.74
C PRO A 258 -19.17 5.37 -7.26
N LEU A 259 -17.93 5.74 -6.96
CA LEU A 259 -17.48 5.81 -5.58
C LEU A 259 -18.21 6.97 -4.87
N GLY A 260 -18.95 6.67 -3.80
CA GLY A 260 -19.64 7.67 -2.99
C GLY A 260 -18.64 8.41 -2.10
N PHE A 261 -18.05 9.51 -2.56
CA PHE A 261 -17.31 10.38 -1.63
C PHE A 261 -18.30 11.17 -0.76
N GLY A 262 -18.99 10.50 0.17
CA GLY A 262 -19.75 11.04 1.30
C GLY A 262 -20.23 12.48 1.18
N GLY A 263 -21.08 12.74 0.19
CA GLY A 263 -21.58 14.07 -0.13
C GLY A 263 -23.09 14.08 -0.28
N GLU A 264 -23.83 13.54 0.70
CA GLU A 264 -25.25 13.82 0.87
C GLU A 264 -25.55 13.99 2.36
N GLY A 265 -25.72 15.26 2.72
CA GLY A 265 -26.20 15.76 4.00
C GLY A 265 -26.80 17.14 3.78
N GLU A 266 -27.59 17.28 2.72
CA GLU A 266 -28.60 18.33 2.56
C GLU A 266 -29.96 17.63 2.50
N GLU A 267 -30.61 17.51 3.66
CA GLU A 267 -32.05 17.74 3.85
C GLU A 267 -32.27 18.35 5.24
#